data_AF-A0A0L7KS86-F1
#
_entry.id   AF-A0A0L7KS86-F1
#
_cell.length_a   1.000
_cell.length_b   1.000
_cell.length_c   1.000
_cell.angle_alpha   90.00
_cell.angle_beta   90.00
_cell.angle_gamma   90.00
#
_symmetry.space_group_name_H-M   'P 1'
#
loop_
_entity.id
_entity.type
_entity.pdbx_description
1 polymer ?
#
loop_
_entity_poly.entity_id
_entity_poly.type
_entity_poly.pdbx_seq_one_letter_code
_entity_poly.pdbx_strand_id
1 'polypeptide(L)'
;LRYSTGDGEYKAEALRLANCLVNVRAIIQHFSPKIESWLASQNLSTPTEDQILEVVRKNYDSLILKLQEGLEAYDRYSEKDHRPLLARLVVAARQRSDAASLHDHTAAALHHYTTIS
;
A
#
# COMPACT_ATOMS: atom_id res chain seq x y z
N LEU A 1 5.30 8.79 7.76
CA LEU A 1 5.60 9.12 9.17
C LEU A 1 5.08 10.47 9.62
N ARG A 2 5.16 11.55 8.83
CA ARG A 2 4.71 12.90 9.22
C ARG A 2 3.27 12.99 9.76
N TYR A 3 2.33 12.22 9.23
CA TYR A 3 0.94 12.17 9.69
C TYR A 3 0.71 11.28 10.93
N SER A 4 1.66 10.41 11.29
CA SER A 4 1.54 9.56 12.49
C SER A 4 2.24 10.16 13.71
N THR A 5 2.97 11.27 13.54
CA THR A 5 3.80 11.91 14.58
C THR A 5 3.27 13.28 15.05
N GLY A 6 2.17 13.78 14.47
CA GLY A 6 1.47 14.97 14.92
C GLY A 6 0.00 14.68 15.25
N ASP A 7 -0.65 15.50 16.07
CA ASP A 7 -2.10 15.47 16.30
C ASP A 7 -2.86 16.05 15.09
N GLY A 8 -2.73 15.37 13.95
CA GLY A 8 -3.50 15.64 12.75
C GLY A 8 -4.74 14.75 12.66
N GLU A 9 -5.73 15.20 11.90
CA GLU A 9 -6.98 14.48 11.62
C GLU A 9 -6.73 13.03 11.15
N TYR A 10 -5.71 12.82 10.32
CA TYR A 10 -5.39 11.51 9.71
C TYR A 10 -4.46 10.61 10.54
N LYS A 11 -4.28 10.92 11.83
CA LYS A 11 -3.33 10.20 12.68
C LYS A 11 -3.73 8.74 12.84
N ALA A 12 -5.01 8.44 13.06
CA ALA A 12 -5.49 7.10 13.32
C ALA A 12 -5.36 6.20 12.07
N GLU A 13 -5.64 6.77 10.90
CA GLU A 13 -5.62 6.16 9.58
C GLU A 13 -4.18 5.90 9.15
N ALA A 14 -3.29 6.88 9.38
CA ALA A 14 -1.87 6.74 9.14
C ALA A 14 -1.24 5.65 10.03
N LEU A 15 -1.66 5.56 11.30
CA LEU A 15 -1.23 4.48 12.20
C LEU A 15 -1.79 3.12 11.76
N ARG A 16 -3.05 3.06 11.35
CA ARG A 16 -3.67 1.83 10.82
C ARG A 16 -2.91 1.34 9.59
N LEU A 17 -2.66 2.22 8.62
CA LEU A 17 -1.90 1.90 7.42
C LEU A 17 -0.47 1.46 7.74
N ALA A 18 0.22 2.17 8.64
CA ALA A 18 1.56 1.79 9.07
C ALA A 18 1.60 0.40 9.70
N ASN A 19 0.58 0.05 10.49
CA ASN A 19 0.42 -1.29 11.05
C ASN A 19 0.17 -2.33 9.96
N CYS A 20 -0.69 -2.06 8.97
CA CYS A 20 -0.93 -2.98 7.85
C CYS A 20 0.34 -3.26 7.02
N LEU A 21 1.25 -2.30 6.91
CA LEU A 21 2.47 -2.40 6.11
C LEU A 21 3.70 -2.90 6.89
N VAL A 22 3.55 -3.18 8.19
CA VAL A 22 4.69 -3.53 9.06
C VAL A 22 5.46 -4.76 8.56
N ASN A 23 4.74 -5.79 8.11
CA ASN A 23 5.35 -7.04 7.62
C ASN A 23 6.00 -6.87 6.26
N VAL A 24 5.39 -6.09 5.36
CA VAL A 24 5.98 -5.77 4.05
C VAL A 24 7.32 -5.06 4.25
N ARG A 25 7.36 -4.08 5.15
CA ARG A 25 8.60 -3.39 5.51
C ARG A 25 9.63 -4.36 6.11
N ALA A 26 9.22 -5.25 7.01
CA ALA A 26 10.11 -6.23 7.64
C ALA A 26 10.74 -7.18 6.60
N ILE A 27 9.97 -7.65 5.62
CA ILE A 27 10.45 -8.50 4.52
C ILE A 27 11.54 -7.77 3.71
N ILE A 28 11.26 -6.54 3.27
CA ILE A 28 12.21 -5.75 2.48
C ILE A 28 13.48 -5.51 3.30
N GLN A 29 13.35 -5.06 4.54
CA GLN A 29 14.49 -4.78 5.42
C GLN A 29 15.33 -6.03 5.72
N HIS A 30 14.72 -7.21 5.78
CA HIS A 30 15.43 -8.47 6.02
C HIS A 30 16.21 -8.97 4.81
N PHE A 31 15.61 -8.89 3.61
CA PHE A 31 16.18 -9.49 2.41
C PHE A 31 17.06 -8.54 1.59
N SER A 32 16.80 -7.23 1.57
CA SER A 32 17.64 -6.26 0.85
C SER A 32 19.15 -6.44 1.12
N PRO A 33 19.65 -6.41 2.37
CA PRO A 33 21.08 -6.57 2.62
C PRO A 33 21.61 -7.98 2.29
N LYS A 34 20.76 -9.02 2.36
CA LYS A 34 21.15 -10.39 2.02
C LYS A 34 21.31 -10.58 0.51
N ILE A 35 20.40 -10.00 -0.26
CA ILE A 35 20.45 -9.97 -1.72
C ILE A 35 21.68 -9.17 -2.16
N GLU A 36 21.90 -7.98 -1.60
CA GLU A 36 23.08 -7.15 -1.90
C GLU A 36 24.40 -7.87 -1.60
N SER A 37 24.50 -8.51 -0.42
CA SER A 37 25.68 -9.30 -0.06
C SER A 37 25.89 -10.49 -0.99
N TRP A 38 24.80 -11.17 -1.39
CA TRP A 38 24.88 -12.30 -2.32
C TRP A 38 25.33 -11.83 -3.71
N LEU A 39 24.75 -10.75 -4.24
CA LEU A 39 25.14 -10.15 -5.51
C LEU A 39 26.61 -9.78 -5.55
N ALA A 40 27.11 -9.14 -4.49
CA ALA A 40 28.53 -8.81 -4.35
C ALA A 40 29.42 -10.06 -4.38
N SER A 41 29.02 -11.16 -3.73
CA SER A 41 29.78 -12.41 -3.74
C SER A 41 29.85 -13.09 -5.11
N GLN A 42 28.85 -12.84 -5.97
CA GLN A 42 28.77 -13.41 -7.32
C GLN A 42 29.33 -12.45 -8.39
N ASN A 43 29.78 -11.25 -8.02
CA ASN A 43 30.12 -10.16 -8.96
C ASN A 43 28.99 -9.86 -9.96
N LEU A 44 27.73 -9.91 -9.51
CA LEU A 44 26.55 -9.62 -10.31
C LEU A 44 25.94 -8.28 -9.91
N SER A 45 25.50 -7.50 -10.88
CA SER A 45 24.78 -6.24 -10.66
C SER A 45 23.26 -6.39 -10.77
N THR A 46 22.79 -7.36 -11.56
CA THR A 46 21.36 -7.60 -11.80
C THR A 46 21.06 -9.09 -11.62
N PRO A 47 20.30 -9.47 -10.59
CA PRO A 47 19.88 -10.86 -10.37
C PRO A 47 18.71 -11.24 -11.28
N THR A 48 18.59 -12.54 -11.57
CA THR A 48 17.36 -13.14 -12.11
C THR A 48 16.37 -13.44 -10.98
N GLU A 49 15.11 -13.69 -11.33
CA GLU A 49 14.06 -14.08 -10.37
C GLU A 49 14.46 -15.35 -9.58
N ASP A 50 14.92 -16.40 -10.26
CA ASP A 50 15.31 -17.66 -9.62
C ASP A 50 16.45 -17.47 -8.61
N GLN A 51 17.41 -16.58 -8.92
CA GLN A 51 18.52 -16.23 -8.04
C GLN A 51 18.02 -15.52 -6.77
N ILE A 52 17.08 -14.58 -6.90
CA ILE A 52 16.44 -13.95 -5.75
C ILE A 52 15.68 -14.99 -4.91
N LEU A 53 14.90 -15.86 -5.55
CA LEU A 53 14.14 -16.90 -4.86
C LEU A 53 15.03 -17.86 -4.08
N GLU A 54 16.23 -18.18 -4.60
CA GLU A 54 17.19 -19.02 -3.89
C GLU A 54 17.70 -18.34 -2.61
N VAL A 55 18.07 -17.05 -2.68
CA VAL A 55 18.51 -16.28 -1.51
C VAL A 55 17.38 -16.20 -0.48
N VAL A 56 16.14 -15.96 -0.92
CA VAL A 56 14.97 -15.90 -0.05
C VAL A 56 14.75 -17.24 0.66
N ARG A 57 14.73 -18.36 -0.06
CA ARG A 57 14.51 -19.71 0.51
C ARG A 57 15.58 -20.05 1.55
N LYS A 58 16.86 -19.77 1.28
CA LYS A 58 17.97 -20.07 2.19
C LYS A 58 17.95 -19.27 3.50
N ASN A 59 17.22 -18.16 3.55
CA ASN A 59 17.20 -17.24 4.69
C ASN A 59 15.80 -17.05 5.27
N TYR A 60 14.85 -17.89 4.85
CA TYR A 60 13.44 -17.76 5.20
C TYR A 60 13.17 -18.05 6.68
N ASP A 61 13.89 -19.02 7.23
CA ASP A 61 13.85 -19.43 8.65
C ASP A 61 14.19 -18.28 9.62
N SER A 62 15.07 -17.37 9.21
CA SER A 62 15.48 -16.21 10.01
C SER A 62 14.53 -15.01 9.91
N LEU A 63 13.54 -15.04 9.02
CA LEU A 63 12.57 -13.96 8.87
C LEU A 63 11.52 -14.04 9.98
N ILE A 64 11.44 -12.98 10.79
CA ILE A 64 10.43 -12.85 11.84
C ILE A 64 9.40 -11.80 11.39
N LEU A 65 8.13 -12.22 11.35
CA LEU A 65 7.00 -11.34 11.02
C LEU A 65 6.11 -11.12 12.22
N LYS A 66 5.45 -9.97 12.26
CA LYS A 66 4.44 -9.66 13.27
C LYS A 66 3.14 -10.38 12.91
N LEU A 67 2.54 -11.08 13.88
CA LEU A 67 1.17 -11.56 13.71
C LEU A 67 0.24 -10.34 13.70
N GLN A 68 -0.48 -10.15 12.60
CA GLN A 68 -1.43 -9.05 12.49
C GLN A 68 -2.73 -9.44 13.22
N GLU A 69 -3.19 -8.57 14.11
CA GLU A 69 -4.46 -8.74 14.82
C GLU A 69 -5.64 -8.28 13.96
N GLY A 70 -6.84 -8.82 14.23
CA GLY A 70 -8.08 -8.38 13.57
C GLY A 70 -8.28 -8.91 12.16
N LEU A 71 -7.61 -10.01 11.78
CA LEU A 71 -7.83 -10.67 10.49
C LEU A 71 -9.20 -11.40 10.43
N GLU A 72 -9.82 -11.67 11.58
CA GLU A 72 -11.18 -12.21 11.68
C GLU A 72 -12.27 -11.23 11.23
N ALA A 73 -11.99 -9.93 11.22
CA ALA A 73 -12.94 -8.90 10.82
C ALA A 73 -12.79 -8.61 9.32
N TYR A 74 -13.59 -9.28 8.50
CA TYR A 74 -13.83 -8.83 7.13
C TYR A 74 -14.94 -7.78 7.14
N ASP A 75 -14.56 -6.51 6.95
CA ASP A 75 -15.54 -5.47 6.67
C ASP A 75 -16.11 -5.69 5.26
N ARG A 76 -17.36 -6.16 5.22
CA ARG A 76 -18.04 -6.40 3.95
C ARG A 76 -18.17 -5.07 3.23
N TYR A 77 -17.64 -5.01 2.00
CA TYR A 77 -17.77 -3.83 1.15
C TYR A 77 -19.23 -3.36 1.13
N SER A 78 -19.44 -2.14 1.64
CA SER A 78 -20.72 -1.48 1.68
C SER A 78 -20.70 -0.37 0.66
N GLU A 79 -21.41 -0.58 -0.46
CA GLU A 79 -21.56 0.46 -1.47
C GLU A 79 -22.26 1.70 -0.88
N LYS A 80 -22.98 1.59 0.25
CA LYS A 80 -23.70 2.72 0.86
C LYS A 80 -22.77 3.88 1.19
N ASP A 81 -21.57 3.58 1.69
CA ASP A 81 -20.60 4.59 2.13
C ASP A 81 -19.93 5.29 0.94
N HIS A 82 -19.89 4.60 -0.21
CA HIS A 82 -19.32 5.12 -1.45
C HIS A 82 -20.37 5.59 -2.46
N ARG A 83 -21.67 5.36 -2.21
CA ARG A 83 -22.78 5.68 -3.12
C ARG A 83 -22.81 7.15 -3.53
N PRO A 84 -22.56 8.14 -2.63
CA PRO A 84 -22.52 9.54 -3.04
C PRO A 84 -21.38 9.83 -4.03
N LEU A 85 -20.20 9.24 -3.79
CA LEU A 85 -19.05 9.37 -4.69
C LEU A 85 -19.32 8.70 -6.04
N LEU A 86 -19.80 7.46 -6.03
CA LEU A 86 -20.13 6.70 -7.23
C LEU A 86 -21.20 7.41 -8.06
N ALA A 87 -22.25 7.95 -7.42
CA ALA A 87 -23.27 8.74 -8.10
C ALA A 87 -22.69 9.99 -8.78
N ARG A 88 -21.80 10.72 -8.10
CA ARG A 88 -21.11 11.88 -8.67
C ARG A 88 -20.20 11.49 -9.84
N LEU A 89 -19.49 10.37 -9.74
CA LEU A 89 -18.66 9.84 -10.82
C LEU A 89 -19.50 9.44 -12.04
N VAL A 90 -20.66 8.81 -11.83
CA VAL A 90 -21.59 8.43 -12.91
C VAL A 90 -22.17 9.68 -13.59
N VAL A 91 -22.57 10.70 -12.81
CA VAL A 91 -23.04 11.97 -13.37
C VAL A 91 -21.93 12.68 -14.15
N ALA A 92 -20.71 12.74 -13.60
CA ALA A 92 -19.56 13.33 -14.27
C ALA A 92 -19.19 12.56 -15.55
N ALA A 93 -19.24 11.22 -15.54
CA ALA A 93 -18.99 10.40 -16.72
C ALA A 93 -20.06 10.57 -17.80
N ARG A 94 -21.34 10.75 -17.41
CA ARG A 94 -22.45 11.01 -18.33
C ARG A 94 -22.41 12.41 -18.93
N GLN A 95 -21.90 13.40 -18.19
CA GLN A 95 -21.68 14.76 -18.66
C GLN A 95 -20.41 14.88 -19.51
N ARG A 96 -19.49 13.91 -19.42
CA ARG A 96 -18.23 13.83 -20.17
C ARG A 96 -18.31 12.91 -21.37
N SER A 97 -18.84 13.45 -22.45
CA SER A 97 -18.42 13.07 -23.80
C SER A 97 -17.11 13.76 -24.24
N ASP A 98 -16.29 14.32 -23.32
CA ASP A 98 -14.98 14.91 -23.64
C ASP A 98 -13.92 14.68 -22.55
N ALA A 99 -12.73 14.21 -22.97
CA ALA A 99 -11.69 13.58 -22.14
C ALA A 99 -10.88 14.51 -21.21
N ALA A 100 -10.93 15.84 -21.41
CA ALA A 100 -10.07 16.79 -20.67
C ALA A 100 -10.52 17.04 -19.21
N SER A 101 -11.80 16.81 -18.90
CA SER A 101 -12.35 17.10 -17.57
C SER A 101 -11.91 16.06 -16.50
N LEU A 102 -11.48 14.85 -16.92
CA LEU A 102 -11.12 13.73 -16.03
C LEU A 102 -10.04 14.06 -14.98
N HIS A 103 -9.06 14.89 -15.34
CA HIS A 103 -7.92 15.20 -14.49
C HIS A 103 -8.28 16.04 -13.25
N ASP A 104 -9.17 17.03 -13.40
CA ASP A 104 -9.55 17.92 -12.29
C ASP A 104 -10.43 17.22 -11.25
N HIS A 105 -11.27 16.26 -11.67
CA HIS A 105 -12.15 15.56 -10.73
C HIS A 105 -11.47 14.36 -10.07
N THR A 106 -10.41 13.80 -10.64
CA THR A 106 -9.56 12.85 -9.91
C THR A 106 -8.93 13.51 -8.68
N ALA A 107 -8.50 14.78 -8.78
CA ALA A 107 -8.00 15.53 -7.64
C ALA A 107 -9.09 15.79 -6.58
N ALA A 108 -10.31 16.14 -7.01
CA ALA A 108 -11.45 16.36 -6.10
C ALA A 108 -11.94 15.05 -5.43
N ALA A 109 -11.92 13.93 -6.15
CA ALA A 109 -12.27 12.61 -5.60
C ALA A 109 -11.20 12.11 -4.62
N LEU A 110 -9.91 12.34 -4.92
CA LEU A 110 -8.81 12.11 -3.99
C LEU A 110 -8.98 12.95 -2.71
N HIS A 111 -9.32 14.23 -2.86
CA HIS A 111 -9.57 15.11 -1.71
C HIS A 111 -10.72 14.58 -0.83
N HIS A 112 -11.83 14.17 -1.44
CA HIS A 112 -13.00 13.64 -0.71
C HIS A 112 -12.72 12.30 -0.02
N TYR A 113 -11.84 11.47 -0.58
CA TYR A 113 -11.39 10.22 0.05
C TYR A 113 -10.47 10.50 1.24
N THR A 114 -9.63 11.54 1.14
CA THR A 114 -8.82 11.99 2.27
C THR A 114 -9.64 12.63 3.38
N THR A 115 -10.83 13.19 3.16
CA THR A 115 -11.63 13.84 4.23
C THR A 115 -12.59 12.88 4.97
N ILE A 116 -12.85 11.69 4.43
CA ILE A 116 -13.78 10.70 5.04
C ILE A 116 -13.02 9.61 5.82
N SER A 117 -11.73 9.43 5.53
CA SER A 117 -10.83 8.62 6.35
C SER A 117 -10.30 9.50 7.47
#